data_AF-A0A388RZE0-F1
#
_entry.id   AF-A0A388RZE0-F1
#
_cell.length_a   1.000
_cell.length_b   1.000
_cell.length_c   1.000
_cell.angle_alpha   90.00
_cell.angle_beta   90.00
_cell.angle_gamma   90.00
#
_symmetry.space_group_name_H-M   'P 1'
#
loop_
_entity.id
_entity.type
_entity.pdbx_description
1 polymer ?
#
loop_
_entity_poly.entity_id
_entity_poly.type
_entity_poly.pdbx_seq_one_letter_code
_entity_poly.pdbx_strand_id
1 'polypeptide(L)'
;MSTERTDVIQQDAEGSTESAPTAVRMATTHTAVLIPSFRKGTFLKSGRIDSTKALLGERHLILSYEGYACSETMRLGTERPFYEVAFRGQVYRLLERPAAGHGNGFVHREHELVRTRAPGLRCDGEFDAPPATAPNTPRALVEDLQEVLKVDLAEILSHAYSIFHFRLDHKAEYPTTLEPEGYTLRQLFLMSTDAEGNLHTLYETPAGTNVELWTFFLRALDARNPKLVDYVNSSMAAKEFGEAGTLAMHEALRLRYGNSRSVIPTQGKRFIELFPPSKFSTKVTREVGANSGLM
;
A
#
# COMPACT_ATOMS: atom_id res chain seq x y z
N MET A 1 -8.64 45.91 -68.11
CA MET A 1 -8.20 44.51 -68.00
C MET A 1 -8.78 43.98 -66.71
N SER A 2 -9.74 43.07 -66.84
CA SER A 2 -10.64 42.60 -65.78
C SER A 2 -9.93 41.66 -64.81
N THR A 3 -10.08 41.90 -63.52
CA THR A 3 -9.83 40.92 -62.47
C THR A 3 -11.18 40.34 -62.03
N GLU A 4 -11.44 39.09 -62.43
CA GLU A 4 -12.51 38.28 -61.87
C GLU A 4 -12.02 37.64 -60.56
N ARG A 5 -12.81 37.83 -59.51
CA ARG A 5 -12.76 37.05 -58.27
C ARG A 5 -13.63 35.82 -58.47
N THR A 6 -13.12 34.66 -58.08
CA THR A 6 -13.92 33.44 -57.89
C THR A 6 -13.57 32.86 -56.52
N ASP A 7 -14.54 32.93 -55.62
CA ASP A 7 -14.57 32.15 -54.38
C ASP A 7 -15.13 30.75 -54.69
N VAL A 8 -14.44 29.66 -54.27
CA VAL A 8 -15.06 28.35 -53.96
C VAL A 8 -14.21 27.58 -52.91
N ILE A 9 -14.69 27.61 -51.66
CA ILE A 9 -15.06 26.49 -50.75
C ILE A 9 -14.05 25.37 -50.36
N GLN A 10 -13.84 25.27 -49.03
CA GLN A 10 -13.62 24.13 -48.11
C GLN A 10 -12.54 23.06 -48.39
N GLN A 11 -11.70 22.82 -47.37
CA GLN A 11 -11.86 21.65 -46.48
C GLN A 11 -10.97 21.79 -45.23
N ASP A 12 -11.63 22.03 -44.10
CA ASP A 12 -11.08 21.77 -42.76
C ASP A 12 -10.96 20.26 -42.57
N ALA A 13 -9.74 19.78 -42.33
CA ALA A 13 -9.48 18.44 -41.84
C ALA A 13 -8.60 18.54 -40.59
N GLU A 14 -9.13 19.17 -39.54
CA GLU A 14 -8.65 18.97 -38.18
C GLU A 14 -9.06 17.57 -37.71
N GLY A 15 -8.23 16.60 -38.06
CA GLY A 15 -8.23 15.28 -37.43
C GLY A 15 -7.56 15.33 -36.07
N SER A 16 -8.13 16.06 -35.10
CA SER A 16 -7.78 15.85 -33.70
C SER A 16 -8.44 14.54 -33.26
N THR A 17 -7.66 13.48 -33.24
CA THR A 17 -8.03 12.24 -32.55
C THR A 17 -8.03 12.52 -31.05
N GLU A 18 -9.14 13.08 -30.58
CA GLU A 18 -9.46 13.18 -29.17
C GLU A 18 -9.62 11.75 -28.64
N SER A 19 -8.53 11.19 -28.14
CA SER A 19 -8.53 9.89 -27.48
C SER A 19 -9.50 9.98 -26.31
N ALA A 20 -10.60 9.22 -26.38
CA ALA A 20 -11.57 9.12 -25.31
C ALA A 20 -10.86 8.98 -23.94
N PRO A 21 -11.29 9.70 -22.89
CA PRO A 21 -10.66 9.61 -21.59
C PRO A 21 -10.66 8.15 -21.16
N THR A 22 -9.45 7.57 -21.07
CA THR A 22 -9.29 6.19 -20.66
C THR A 22 -9.92 6.06 -19.28
N ALA A 23 -11.03 5.33 -19.17
CA ALA A 23 -11.77 5.21 -17.93
C ALA A 23 -10.82 4.81 -16.80
N VAL A 24 -10.67 5.68 -15.80
CA VAL A 24 -9.69 5.49 -14.74
C VAL A 24 -10.08 4.26 -13.93
N ARG A 25 -9.30 3.18 -14.04
CA ARG A 25 -9.54 1.93 -13.32
C ARG A 25 -9.17 2.08 -11.84
N MET A 26 -10.10 1.71 -10.96
CA MET A 26 -9.88 1.65 -9.51
C MET A 26 -9.34 0.27 -9.10
N ALA A 27 -8.74 0.21 -7.92
CA ALA A 27 -8.22 -1.02 -7.35
C ALA A 27 -9.35 -2.06 -7.11
N THR A 28 -9.01 -3.33 -7.34
CA THR A 28 -9.94 -4.46 -7.20
C THR A 28 -9.75 -5.17 -5.86
N THR A 29 -10.56 -6.19 -5.59
CA THR A 29 -10.41 -7.05 -4.39
C THR A 29 -9.04 -7.73 -4.31
N HIS A 30 -8.40 -7.99 -5.45
CA HIS A 30 -7.09 -8.64 -5.51
C HIS A 30 -5.92 -7.67 -5.59
N THR A 31 -6.16 -6.36 -5.60
CA THR A 31 -5.08 -5.37 -5.49
C THR A 31 -4.61 -5.30 -4.04
N ALA A 32 -3.32 -5.41 -3.76
CA ALA A 32 -2.83 -5.21 -2.39
C ALA A 32 -2.95 -3.73 -2.01
N VAL A 33 -3.66 -3.43 -0.91
CA VAL A 33 -3.80 -2.06 -0.41
C VAL A 33 -3.47 -1.98 1.09
N LEU A 34 -2.94 -0.84 1.53
CA LEU A 34 -2.57 -0.60 2.92
C LEU A 34 -3.80 -0.36 3.79
N ILE A 35 -4.78 0.39 3.27
CA ILE A 35 -6.03 0.72 3.97
C ILE A 35 -7.21 0.20 3.14
N PRO A 36 -7.86 -0.91 3.56
CA PRO A 36 -8.92 -1.56 2.80
C PRO A 36 -10.14 -0.68 2.48
N SER A 37 -10.52 0.23 3.39
CA SER A 37 -11.68 1.13 3.20
C SER A 37 -11.51 2.05 1.97
N PHE A 38 -10.27 2.42 1.63
CA PHE A 38 -9.97 3.27 0.47
C PHE A 38 -9.76 2.51 -0.84
N ARG A 39 -9.92 1.18 -0.87
CA ARG A 39 -9.68 0.37 -2.07
C ARG A 39 -10.41 0.88 -3.31
N LYS A 40 -11.71 1.16 -3.21
CA LYS A 40 -12.50 1.71 -4.33
C LYS A 40 -12.11 3.13 -4.72
N GLY A 41 -11.46 3.88 -3.82
CA GLY A 41 -10.94 5.22 -4.07
C GLY A 41 -9.50 5.23 -4.59
N THR A 42 -8.82 4.08 -4.59
CA THR A 42 -7.42 3.95 -4.99
C THR A 42 -7.32 3.74 -6.49
N PHE A 43 -6.55 4.59 -7.17
CA PHE A 43 -6.30 4.45 -8.60
C PHE A 43 -5.36 3.27 -8.86
N LEU A 44 -5.76 2.32 -9.70
CA LEU A 44 -5.02 1.07 -9.90
C LEU A 44 -3.60 1.29 -10.44
N LYS A 45 -3.44 2.24 -11.39
CA LYS A 45 -2.16 2.49 -12.06
C LYS A 45 -1.12 3.12 -11.13
N SER A 46 -1.51 4.10 -10.32
CA SER A 46 -0.60 4.81 -9.42
C SER A 46 -0.55 4.21 -8.02
N GLY A 47 -1.56 3.41 -7.64
CA GLY A 47 -1.71 2.93 -6.26
C GLY A 47 -1.99 4.03 -5.24
N ARG A 48 -2.34 5.23 -5.69
CA ARG A 48 -2.56 6.42 -4.84
C ARG A 48 -4.05 6.75 -4.72
N ILE A 49 -4.39 7.39 -3.61
CA ILE A 49 -5.71 7.99 -3.35
C ILE A 49 -5.58 9.50 -3.58
N ASP A 50 -6.52 10.07 -4.33
CA ASP A 50 -6.65 11.52 -4.45
C ASP A 50 -6.93 12.15 -3.08
N SER A 51 -6.37 13.33 -2.79
CA SER A 51 -6.60 14.01 -1.51
C SER A 51 -8.08 14.20 -1.21
N THR A 52 -8.91 14.56 -2.20
CA THR A 52 -10.36 14.71 -2.00
C THR A 52 -11.01 13.42 -1.52
N LYS A 53 -10.58 12.26 -2.04
CA LYS A 53 -11.11 10.94 -1.65
C LYS A 53 -10.52 10.46 -0.34
N ALA A 54 -9.25 10.79 -0.06
CA ALA A 54 -8.57 10.46 1.18
C ALA A 54 -9.28 11.12 2.37
N LEU A 55 -9.76 12.36 2.18
CA LEU A 55 -10.46 13.18 3.18
C LEU A 55 -11.96 12.89 3.30
N LEU A 56 -12.52 12.03 2.44
CA LEU A 56 -13.94 11.59 2.50
C LEU A 56 -14.12 10.30 3.31
N GLY A 57 -13.05 9.76 3.91
CA GLY A 57 -13.03 8.47 4.56
C GLY A 57 -13.69 8.47 5.94
N GLU A 58 -14.96 8.05 5.99
CA GLU A 58 -15.76 7.75 7.21
C GLU A 58 -15.90 8.90 8.23
N ARG A 59 -17.13 9.41 8.37
CA ARG A 59 -17.53 10.39 9.40
C ARG A 59 -17.28 9.82 10.81
N HIS A 60 -16.20 10.22 11.48
CA HIS A 60 -15.97 9.88 12.89
C HIS A 60 -15.66 11.10 13.75
N LEU A 61 -15.98 10.95 15.05
CA LEU A 61 -16.23 12.02 16.03
C LEU A 61 -15.05 12.99 16.21
N ILE A 62 -15.40 14.27 16.11
CA ILE A 62 -14.51 15.43 16.30
C ILE A 62 -14.34 15.71 17.80
N LEU A 63 -13.10 15.82 18.26
CA LEU A 63 -12.74 16.70 19.37
C LEU A 63 -11.96 17.88 18.77
N SER A 64 -12.41 19.09 19.03
CA SER A 64 -11.93 20.35 18.47
C SER A 64 -10.41 20.53 18.59
N TYR A 65 -9.76 20.98 17.51
CA TYR A 65 -8.37 21.44 17.50
C TYR A 65 -8.33 22.98 17.36
N GLU A 66 -7.79 23.65 18.38
CA GLU A 66 -7.51 25.09 18.36
C GLU A 66 -5.99 25.27 18.20
N GLY A 67 -5.50 25.45 16.97
CA GLY A 67 -4.07 25.69 16.72
C GLY A 67 -3.78 26.25 15.33
N TYR A 68 -2.57 26.78 15.14
CA TYR A 68 -2.12 27.45 13.91
C TYR A 68 -1.38 26.48 12.97
N ALA A 69 -1.65 26.57 11.67
CA ALA A 69 -0.98 25.73 10.66
C ALA A 69 0.54 25.93 10.65
N CYS A 70 1.29 24.84 10.48
CA CYS A 70 2.71 24.80 10.13
C CYS A 70 3.73 25.43 11.11
N SER A 71 3.38 25.65 12.39
CA SER A 71 4.34 26.16 13.39
C SER A 71 4.36 25.42 14.72
N GLU A 72 3.54 24.36 14.88
CA GLU A 72 3.36 23.69 16.16
C GLU A 72 3.76 22.22 16.13
N THR A 73 4.28 21.77 17.27
CA THR A 73 4.63 20.39 17.54
C THR A 73 3.33 19.55 17.65
N MET A 74 3.16 18.60 16.72
CA MET A 74 1.95 17.77 16.59
C MET A 74 1.83 16.71 17.72
N ARG A 75 0.82 16.84 18.58
CA ARG A 75 0.49 15.82 19.58
C ARG A 75 -0.27 14.64 18.97
N LEU A 76 0.41 13.51 18.83
CA LEU A 76 -0.17 12.24 18.36
C LEU A 76 -1.38 11.83 19.22
N GLY A 77 -2.57 11.78 18.64
CA GLY A 77 -3.75 11.26 19.35
C GLY A 77 -5.10 11.39 18.67
N THR A 78 -5.23 12.29 17.69
CA THR A 78 -6.50 12.55 16.97
C THR A 78 -6.40 12.37 15.46
N GLU A 79 -5.19 12.22 14.92
CA GLU A 79 -4.91 12.11 13.50
C GLU A 79 -5.05 10.68 12.97
N ARG A 80 -5.46 10.54 11.71
CA ARG A 80 -5.53 9.26 11.02
C ARG A 80 -4.27 9.06 10.16
N PRO A 81 -3.40 8.09 10.48
CA PRO A 81 -2.26 7.80 9.64
C PRO A 81 -2.65 7.05 8.35
N PHE A 82 -2.11 7.51 7.22
CA PHE A 82 -2.01 6.74 5.98
C PHE A 82 -0.78 5.83 5.98
N TYR A 83 0.32 6.32 6.55
CA TYR A 83 1.47 5.52 6.92
C TYR A 83 2.25 6.17 8.06
N GLU A 84 3.03 5.35 8.74
CA GLU A 84 4.06 5.74 9.70
C GLU A 84 5.25 4.82 9.48
N VAL A 85 6.38 5.41 9.11
CA VAL A 85 7.59 4.69 8.74
C VAL A 85 8.76 5.23 9.54
N ALA A 86 9.40 4.36 10.30
CA ALA A 86 10.66 4.66 10.97
C ALA A 86 11.83 4.42 10.00
N PHE A 87 12.74 5.37 9.91
CA PHE A 87 13.92 5.31 9.06
C PHE A 87 15.02 6.20 9.65
N ARG A 88 16.23 5.65 9.83
CA ARG A 88 17.43 6.36 10.33
C ARG A 88 17.19 7.24 11.57
N GLY A 89 16.51 6.70 12.58
CA GLY A 89 16.28 7.41 13.84
C GLY A 89 15.14 8.43 13.81
N GLN A 90 14.43 8.55 12.69
CA GLN A 90 13.27 9.43 12.55
C GLN A 90 12.02 8.64 12.18
N VAL A 91 10.85 9.23 12.42
CA VAL A 91 9.54 8.70 12.04
C VAL A 91 8.89 9.66 11.07
N TYR A 92 8.63 9.17 9.86
CA TYR A 92 7.96 9.87 8.78
C TYR A 92 6.51 9.43 8.73
N ARG A 93 5.59 10.39 8.70
CA ARG A 93 4.16 10.12 8.73
C ARG A 93 3.46 10.89 7.63
N LEU A 94 2.47 10.24 7.04
CA LEU A 94 1.42 10.92 6.31
C LEU A 94 0.12 10.76 7.09
N LEU A 95 -0.49 11.89 7.44
CA LEU A 95 -1.64 11.94 8.32
C LEU A 95 -2.76 12.75 7.69
N GLU A 96 -4.00 12.37 7.98
CA GLU A 96 -5.16 13.24 7.90
C GLU A 96 -5.41 13.88 9.26
N ARG A 97 -5.63 15.19 9.27
CA ARG A 97 -5.92 15.98 10.47
C ARG A 97 -6.95 17.07 10.17
N PRO A 98 -7.59 17.65 11.21
CA PRO A 98 -8.38 18.86 11.04
C PRO A 98 -7.54 20.03 10.53
N ALA A 99 -8.11 20.81 9.61
CA ALA A 99 -7.47 22.03 9.10
C ALA A 99 -7.42 23.12 10.17
N ALA A 100 -6.33 23.89 10.22
CA ALA A 100 -6.17 24.99 11.18
C ALA A 100 -7.30 26.04 11.05
N GLY A 101 -7.72 26.61 12.18
CA GLY A 101 -8.73 27.69 12.23
C GLY A 101 -10.18 27.26 12.04
N HIS A 102 -10.49 25.96 11.94
CA HIS A 102 -11.85 25.46 11.76
C HIS A 102 -12.35 24.76 13.04
N GLY A 103 -13.04 25.51 13.89
CA GLY A 103 -13.87 24.98 14.98
C GLY A 103 -15.33 24.84 14.54
N ASN A 104 -15.89 23.63 14.69
CA ASN A 104 -17.33 23.30 14.66
C ASN A 104 -18.20 24.04 13.61
N GLY A 105 -17.80 24.08 12.34
CA GLY A 105 -18.56 24.71 11.26
C GLY A 105 -18.65 23.86 10.00
N PHE A 106 -19.87 23.51 9.60
CA PHE A 106 -20.30 22.65 8.48
C PHE A 106 -19.91 23.12 7.05
N VAL A 107 -18.67 23.53 6.78
CA VAL A 107 -18.25 23.98 5.44
C VAL A 107 -16.91 23.38 4.96
N HIS A 108 -17.04 22.30 4.19
CA HIS A 108 -16.25 21.84 3.04
C HIS A 108 -14.71 21.76 2.98
N ARG A 109 -13.92 22.15 3.99
CA ARG A 109 -12.50 21.69 4.12
C ARG A 109 -12.10 21.52 5.58
N GLU A 110 -12.82 20.65 6.28
CA GLU A 110 -12.60 20.39 7.71
C GLU A 110 -11.28 19.65 7.96
N HIS A 111 -10.69 19.01 6.95
CA HIS A 111 -9.50 18.17 7.09
C HIS A 111 -8.48 18.44 5.97
N GLU A 112 -7.21 18.16 6.27
CA GLU A 112 -6.08 18.27 5.35
C GLU A 112 -5.13 17.06 5.50
N LEU A 113 -4.38 16.78 4.43
CA LEU A 113 -3.28 15.83 4.46
C LEU A 113 -2.00 16.56 4.84
N VAL A 114 -1.28 16.05 5.84
CA VAL A 114 0.01 16.59 6.27
C VAL A 114 1.08 15.52 6.27
N ARG A 115 2.28 15.89 5.85
CA ARG A 115 3.49 15.11 6.08
C ARG A 115 4.20 15.65 7.31
N THR A 116 4.67 14.74 8.15
CA THR A 116 5.46 15.11 9.33
C THR A 116 6.66 14.19 9.51
N ARG A 117 7.69 14.75 10.13
CA ARG A 117 8.91 14.05 10.50
C ARG A 117 9.23 14.30 11.96
N ALA A 118 9.42 13.25 12.74
CA ALA A 118 9.70 13.36 14.17
C ALA A 118 10.96 12.58 14.57
N PRO A 119 11.70 13.00 15.60
CA PRO A 119 12.88 12.28 16.11
C PRO A 119 12.54 10.98 16.89
N GLY A 120 11.26 10.58 16.93
CA GLY A 120 10.81 9.46 17.74
C GLY A 120 9.34 9.08 17.53
N LEU A 121 8.95 7.96 18.14
CA LEU A 121 7.64 7.33 17.95
C LEU A 121 6.48 8.14 18.53
N ARG A 122 6.69 8.77 19.69
CA ARG A 122 5.66 9.45 20.48
C ARG A 122 5.95 10.93 20.69
N CYS A 123 6.88 11.47 19.93
CA CYS A 123 7.18 12.89 19.99
C CYS A 123 6.56 13.58 18.79
N ASP A 124 6.31 14.85 19.02
CA ASP A 124 5.83 15.76 18.02
C ASP A 124 6.84 15.90 16.87
N GLY A 125 6.32 16.16 15.67
CA GLY A 125 7.11 16.28 14.44
C GLY A 125 7.12 17.68 13.86
N GLU A 126 8.07 17.90 12.96
CA GLU A 126 8.12 19.06 12.06
C GLU A 126 7.21 18.80 10.85
N PHE A 127 6.57 19.86 10.35
CA PHE A 127 5.79 19.78 9.11
C PHE A 127 6.69 19.79 7.88
N ASP A 128 6.38 18.91 6.95
CA ASP A 128 6.93 18.91 5.60
C ASP A 128 5.89 19.45 4.60
N ALA A 129 6.31 19.60 3.33
CA ALA A 129 5.42 20.03 2.27
C ALA A 129 4.18 19.11 2.17
N PRO A 130 2.95 19.70 2.10
CA PRO A 130 1.72 18.93 2.09
C PRO A 130 1.63 18.10 0.80
N PRO A 131 1.21 16.83 0.88
CA PRO A 131 1.09 15.98 -0.29
C PRO A 131 -0.24 16.20 -1.03
N ALA A 132 -0.19 16.09 -2.36
CA ALA A 132 -1.39 16.11 -3.19
C ALA A 132 -2.19 14.79 -3.16
N THR A 133 -1.55 13.69 -2.77
CA THR A 133 -2.12 12.33 -2.79
C THR A 133 -1.58 11.48 -1.63
N ALA A 134 -2.29 10.42 -1.27
CA ALA A 134 -1.82 9.45 -0.28
C ALA A 134 -1.51 8.10 -0.96
N PRO A 135 -0.36 7.45 -0.68
CA PRO A 135 -0.11 6.10 -1.16
C PRO A 135 -1.03 5.10 -0.44
N ASN A 136 -1.58 4.15 -1.20
CA ASN A 136 -2.39 3.08 -0.63
C ASN A 136 -2.05 1.70 -1.19
N THR A 137 -0.96 1.58 -1.94
CA THR A 137 -0.35 0.29 -2.29
C THR A 137 1.07 0.25 -1.76
N PRO A 138 1.65 -0.95 -1.55
CA PRO A 138 3.03 -1.05 -1.12
C PRO A 138 4.01 -0.35 -2.06
N ARG A 139 3.82 -0.49 -3.39
CA ARG A 139 4.64 0.19 -4.41
C ARG A 139 4.54 1.72 -4.31
N ALA A 140 3.32 2.25 -4.23
CA ALA A 140 3.10 3.69 -4.11
C ALA A 140 3.73 4.28 -2.85
N LEU A 141 3.71 3.52 -1.74
CA LEU A 141 4.35 3.94 -0.49
C LEU A 141 5.86 4.05 -0.64
N VAL A 142 6.50 3.06 -1.25
CA VAL A 142 7.95 3.11 -1.48
C VAL A 142 8.34 4.26 -2.40
N GLU A 143 7.58 4.50 -3.47
CA GLU A 143 7.78 5.66 -4.34
C GLU A 143 7.64 6.99 -3.59
N ASP A 144 6.63 7.10 -2.71
CA ASP A 144 6.45 8.28 -1.83
C ASP A 144 7.65 8.47 -0.89
N LEU A 145 8.15 7.38 -0.31
CA LEU A 145 9.33 7.42 0.58
C LEU A 145 10.61 7.79 -0.18
N GLN A 146 10.81 7.33 -1.42
CA GLN A 146 11.95 7.77 -2.22
C GLN A 146 11.90 9.29 -2.48
N GLU A 147 10.72 9.83 -2.72
CA GLU A 147 10.52 11.26 -2.91
C GLU A 147 10.82 12.05 -1.62
N VAL A 148 10.36 11.57 -0.47
CA VAL A 148 10.50 12.27 0.82
C VAL A 148 11.91 12.14 1.39
N LEU A 149 12.47 10.93 1.37
CA LEU A 149 13.76 10.62 1.98
C LEU A 149 14.94 10.99 1.08
N LYS A 150 14.74 11.07 -0.24
CA LYS A 150 15.80 11.29 -1.24
C LYS A 150 16.93 10.27 -1.13
N VAL A 151 16.58 9.00 -0.93
CA VAL A 151 17.52 7.88 -0.81
C VAL A 151 17.17 6.76 -1.78
N ASP A 152 18.12 5.86 -1.99
CA ASP A 152 17.99 4.74 -2.90
C ASP A 152 17.01 3.68 -2.38
N LEU A 153 16.37 2.99 -3.32
CA LEU A 153 15.39 1.94 -3.03
C LEU A 153 15.94 0.85 -2.11
N ALA A 154 17.17 0.38 -2.35
CA ALA A 154 17.80 -0.66 -1.55
C ALA A 154 17.96 -0.25 -0.07
N GLU A 155 18.22 1.04 0.16
CA GLU A 155 18.36 1.60 1.50
C GLU A 155 17.01 1.63 2.23
N ILE A 156 15.95 2.06 1.54
CA ILE A 156 14.58 2.05 2.08
C ILE A 156 14.19 0.62 2.45
N LEU A 157 14.35 -0.34 1.54
CA LEU A 157 13.94 -1.72 1.81
C LEU A 157 14.70 -2.35 2.99
N SER A 158 15.96 -1.94 3.21
CA SER A 158 16.81 -2.51 4.26
C SER A 158 16.63 -1.84 5.63
N HIS A 159 16.24 -0.57 5.67
CA HIS A 159 16.27 0.23 6.90
C HIS A 159 14.96 0.93 7.25
N ALA A 160 13.92 0.83 6.42
CA ALA A 160 12.61 1.38 6.72
C ALA A 160 11.73 0.35 7.43
N TYR A 161 11.06 0.77 8.50
CA TYR A 161 10.18 -0.07 9.32
C TYR A 161 8.78 0.53 9.38
N SER A 162 7.77 -0.30 9.17
CA SER A 162 6.36 0.10 9.19
C SER A 162 5.83 0.11 10.62
N ILE A 163 5.86 1.28 11.25
CA ILE A 163 5.26 1.51 12.57
C ILE A 163 3.74 1.42 12.47
N PHE A 164 3.16 1.86 11.36
CA PHE A 164 1.73 1.80 11.12
C PHE A 164 1.19 0.36 11.22
N HIS A 165 1.81 -0.60 10.53
CA HIS A 165 1.34 -1.99 10.60
C HIS A 165 1.66 -2.65 11.94
N PHE A 166 2.76 -2.29 12.60
CA PHE A 166 3.00 -2.73 13.98
C PHE A 166 1.83 -2.35 14.88
N ARG A 167 1.39 -1.07 14.80
CA ARG A 167 0.28 -0.56 15.59
C ARG A 167 -1.04 -1.27 15.26
N LEU A 168 -1.32 -1.58 13.99
CA LEU A 168 -2.50 -2.35 13.61
C LEU A 168 -2.52 -3.72 14.31
N ASP A 169 -1.39 -4.42 14.31
CA ASP A 169 -1.28 -5.76 14.88
C ASP A 169 -1.32 -5.77 16.42
N HIS A 170 -0.91 -4.66 17.03
CA HIS A 170 -0.74 -4.51 18.48
C HIS A 170 -1.74 -3.51 19.08
N LYS A 171 -2.98 -3.47 18.56
CA LYS A 171 -4.09 -2.68 19.15
C LYS A 171 -3.74 -1.20 19.36
N ALA A 172 -3.13 -0.59 18.35
CA ALA A 172 -2.64 0.78 18.29
C ALA A 172 -1.43 1.12 19.19
N GLU A 173 -0.83 0.14 19.88
CA GLU A 173 0.36 0.34 20.70
C GLU A 173 1.60 0.65 19.85
N TYR A 174 2.40 1.62 20.29
CA TYR A 174 3.70 1.89 19.67
C TYR A 174 4.75 0.86 20.12
N PRO A 175 5.67 0.47 19.22
CA PRO A 175 6.79 -0.39 19.59
C PRO A 175 7.72 0.31 20.59
N THR A 176 8.55 -0.47 21.28
CA THR A 176 9.57 0.05 22.21
C THR A 176 10.82 0.56 21.49
N THR A 177 10.98 0.23 20.20
CA THR A 177 12.10 0.59 19.33
C THR A 177 11.59 1.11 17.99
N LEU A 178 12.42 1.90 17.30
CA LEU A 178 12.18 2.33 15.91
C LEU A 178 12.37 1.19 14.90
N GLU A 179 12.94 0.06 15.31
CA GLU A 179 13.26 -1.08 14.46
C GLU A 179 12.53 -2.35 14.92
N PRO A 180 11.18 -2.38 14.92
CA PRO A 180 10.44 -3.56 15.34
C PRO A 180 10.69 -4.75 14.41
N GLU A 181 11.07 -5.90 14.99
CA GLU A 181 11.38 -7.12 14.25
C GLU A 181 10.18 -7.60 13.42
N GLY A 182 10.43 -7.98 12.17
CA GLY A 182 9.40 -8.47 11.25
C GLY A 182 8.59 -7.37 10.55
N TYR A 183 8.83 -6.10 10.87
CA TYR A 183 8.14 -4.94 10.30
C TYR A 183 9.01 -4.09 9.37
N THR A 184 10.18 -4.58 8.96
CA THR A 184 10.92 -3.96 7.84
C THR A 184 10.01 -3.94 6.60
N LEU A 185 10.07 -2.89 5.77
CA LEU A 185 9.22 -2.81 4.57
C LEU A 185 9.48 -4.00 3.62
N ARG A 186 10.74 -4.43 3.53
CA ARG A 186 11.15 -5.63 2.80
C ARG A 186 10.38 -6.88 3.21
N GLN A 187 10.40 -7.19 4.52
CA GLN A 187 9.73 -8.38 5.04
C GLN A 187 8.21 -8.20 5.00
N LEU A 188 7.72 -7.04 5.42
CA LEU A 188 6.30 -6.76 5.56
C LEU A 188 5.56 -6.80 4.22
N PHE A 189 6.14 -6.16 3.20
CA PHE A 189 5.55 -5.99 1.88
C PHE A 189 6.12 -6.95 0.82
N LEU A 190 6.88 -7.97 1.26
CA LEU A 190 7.49 -8.97 0.38
C LEU A 190 8.19 -8.34 -0.82
N MET A 191 9.04 -7.36 -0.53
CA MET A 191 9.70 -6.52 -1.53
C MET A 191 11.15 -6.92 -1.74
N SER A 192 11.63 -6.77 -2.96
CA SER A 192 13.02 -6.92 -3.33
C SER A 192 13.36 -5.97 -4.47
N THR A 193 14.65 -5.87 -4.79
CA THR A 193 15.13 -5.25 -6.02
C THR A 193 15.45 -6.34 -7.04
N ASP A 194 15.07 -6.11 -8.29
CA ASP A 194 15.54 -6.94 -9.40
C ASP A 194 17.00 -6.61 -9.78
N ALA A 195 17.53 -7.29 -10.80
CA ALA A 195 18.91 -7.10 -11.24
C ALA A 195 19.18 -5.70 -11.79
N GLU A 196 18.14 -5.05 -12.31
CA GLU A 196 18.14 -3.70 -12.86
C GLU A 196 17.91 -2.62 -11.78
N GLY A 197 17.64 -3.02 -10.54
CA GLY A 197 17.40 -2.12 -9.41
C GLY A 197 15.96 -1.61 -9.30
N ASN A 198 15.01 -2.16 -10.05
CA ASN A 198 13.60 -1.81 -9.92
C ASN A 198 12.95 -2.52 -8.72
N LEU A 199 11.89 -1.93 -8.21
CA LEU A 199 11.10 -2.52 -7.14
C LEU A 199 10.28 -3.71 -7.65
N HIS A 200 10.53 -4.87 -7.07
CA HIS A 200 9.71 -6.06 -7.20
C HIS A 200 8.91 -6.29 -5.90
N THR A 201 7.63 -6.64 -6.00
CA THR A 201 6.79 -6.97 -4.84
C THR A 201 5.95 -8.21 -5.11
N LEU A 202 5.96 -9.14 -4.17
CA LEU A 202 5.18 -10.38 -4.26
C LEU A 202 3.71 -10.20 -3.84
N TYR A 203 3.31 -8.98 -3.47
CA TYR A 203 1.89 -8.63 -3.37
C TYR A 203 1.23 -8.41 -4.74
N GLU A 204 2.00 -8.34 -5.82
CA GLU A 204 1.52 -8.48 -7.18
C GLU A 204 1.45 -9.97 -7.56
N THR A 205 0.52 -10.34 -8.45
CA THR A 205 0.37 -11.75 -8.85
C THR A 205 1.46 -12.14 -9.83
N PRO A 206 2.24 -13.21 -9.58
CA PRO A 206 3.22 -13.71 -10.55
C PRO A 206 2.58 -14.07 -11.88
N ALA A 207 3.32 -13.88 -12.97
CA ALA A 207 2.84 -14.21 -14.31
C ALA A 207 2.50 -15.71 -14.42
N GLY A 208 1.35 -16.02 -15.01
CA GLY A 208 0.87 -17.40 -15.16
C GLY A 208 0.22 -18.02 -13.91
N THR A 209 0.24 -17.32 -12.77
CA THR A 209 -0.43 -17.78 -11.54
C THR A 209 -1.86 -17.27 -11.45
N ASN A 210 -2.78 -18.12 -10.98
CA ASN A 210 -4.15 -17.71 -10.72
C ASN A 210 -4.19 -16.65 -9.59
N VAL A 211 -4.82 -15.50 -9.88
CA VAL A 211 -4.89 -14.35 -8.96
C VAL A 211 -5.57 -14.66 -7.63
N GLU A 212 -6.59 -15.52 -7.64
CA GLU A 212 -7.34 -15.89 -6.45
C GLU A 212 -6.54 -16.85 -5.57
N LEU A 213 -5.95 -17.90 -6.17
CA LEU A 213 -5.03 -18.81 -5.47
C LEU A 213 -3.84 -18.05 -4.86
N TRP A 214 -3.25 -17.11 -5.60
CA TRP A 214 -2.18 -16.26 -5.06
C TRP A 214 -2.65 -15.43 -3.87
N THR A 215 -3.87 -14.89 -3.93
CA THR A 215 -4.45 -14.13 -2.81
C THR A 215 -4.65 -15.02 -1.58
N PHE A 216 -5.09 -16.27 -1.76
CA PHE A 216 -5.18 -17.24 -0.67
C PHE A 216 -3.82 -17.64 -0.10
N PHE A 217 -2.81 -17.81 -0.96
CA PHE A 217 -1.44 -18.04 -0.54
C PHE A 217 -0.92 -16.93 0.36
N LEU A 218 -1.07 -15.66 -0.05
CA LEU A 218 -0.66 -14.50 0.74
C LEU A 218 -1.39 -14.46 2.10
N ARG A 219 -2.68 -14.78 2.14
CA ARG A 219 -3.42 -14.90 3.41
C ARG A 219 -2.88 -16.01 4.30
N ALA A 220 -2.56 -17.17 3.74
CA ALA A 220 -1.97 -18.28 4.51
C ALA A 220 -0.56 -17.91 5.05
N LEU A 221 0.21 -17.15 4.27
CA LEU A 221 1.51 -16.59 4.66
C LEU A 221 1.36 -15.59 5.81
N ASP A 222 0.39 -14.67 5.70
CA ASP A 222 0.20 -13.66 6.74
C ASP A 222 -0.38 -14.28 8.04
N ALA A 223 -1.09 -15.40 7.94
CA ALA A 223 -1.57 -16.20 9.08
C ALA A 223 -0.51 -17.10 9.76
N ARG A 224 0.74 -17.11 9.27
CA ARG A 224 1.86 -17.92 9.81
C ARG A 224 1.54 -19.41 9.96
N ASN A 225 0.84 -19.99 8.99
CA ASN A 225 0.47 -21.40 9.06
C ASN A 225 1.69 -22.31 8.77
N PRO A 226 2.12 -23.18 9.72
CA PRO A 226 3.34 -23.99 9.56
C PRO A 226 3.27 -24.96 8.38
N LYS A 227 2.06 -25.38 7.97
CA LYS A 227 1.87 -26.28 6.81
C LYS A 227 2.25 -25.63 5.48
N LEU A 228 2.38 -24.30 5.44
CA LEU A 228 2.67 -23.56 4.21
C LEU A 228 4.05 -23.90 3.66
N VAL A 229 5.04 -24.04 4.54
CA VAL A 229 6.42 -24.39 4.14
C VAL A 229 6.42 -25.78 3.50
N ASP A 230 5.70 -26.75 4.09
CA ASP A 230 5.64 -28.12 3.57
C ASP A 230 4.86 -28.22 2.25
N TYR A 231 3.87 -27.34 2.03
CA TYR A 231 3.13 -27.28 0.76
C TYR A 231 3.97 -26.70 -0.37
N VAL A 232 4.71 -25.61 -0.10
CA VAL A 232 5.55 -24.95 -1.12
C VAL A 232 6.62 -25.88 -1.66
N ASN A 233 7.15 -26.78 -0.83
CA ASN A 233 8.11 -27.81 -1.24
C ASN A 233 7.49 -29.05 -1.91
N SER A 234 6.16 -29.09 -2.09
CA SER A 234 5.46 -30.23 -2.70
C SER A 234 5.38 -30.09 -4.22
N SER A 235 5.26 -31.22 -4.92
CA SER A 235 4.99 -31.23 -6.37
C SER A 235 3.65 -30.60 -6.75
N MET A 236 2.73 -30.45 -5.80
CA MET A 236 1.43 -29.82 -6.04
C MET A 236 1.55 -28.30 -6.21
N ALA A 237 2.48 -27.65 -5.52
CA ALA A 237 2.72 -26.21 -5.68
C ALA A 237 3.07 -25.87 -7.14
N ALA A 238 4.02 -26.60 -7.74
CA ALA A 238 4.38 -26.44 -9.14
C ALA A 238 3.20 -26.70 -10.10
N LYS A 239 2.34 -27.66 -9.77
CA LYS A 239 1.17 -28.01 -10.60
C LYS A 239 0.05 -26.95 -10.54
N GLU A 240 -0.19 -26.34 -9.38
CA GLU A 240 -1.30 -25.38 -9.19
C GLU A 240 -0.89 -23.92 -9.44
N PHE A 241 0.36 -23.55 -9.14
CA PHE A 241 0.86 -22.18 -9.25
C PHE A 241 1.80 -21.95 -10.44
N GLY A 242 2.26 -23.03 -11.09
CA GLY A 242 3.31 -23.00 -12.11
C GLY A 242 4.71 -22.83 -11.50
N GLU A 243 5.74 -22.93 -12.33
CA GLU A 243 7.14 -22.78 -11.90
C GLU A 243 7.42 -21.38 -11.35
N ALA A 244 7.01 -20.33 -12.09
CA ALA A 244 7.17 -18.93 -11.67
C ALA A 244 6.44 -18.64 -10.34
N GLY A 245 5.21 -19.15 -10.19
CA GLY A 245 4.45 -19.01 -8.95
C GLY A 245 5.12 -19.73 -7.78
N THR A 246 5.63 -20.94 -7.99
CA THR A 246 6.32 -21.71 -6.95
C THR A 246 7.61 -21.03 -6.49
N LEU A 247 8.42 -20.51 -7.43
CA LEU A 247 9.60 -19.71 -7.11
C LEU A 247 9.23 -18.45 -6.30
N ALA A 248 8.15 -17.76 -6.69
CA ALA A 248 7.63 -16.63 -5.93
C ALA A 248 7.15 -17.03 -4.52
N MET A 249 6.56 -18.21 -4.34
CA MET A 249 6.19 -18.71 -3.00
C MET A 249 7.42 -18.95 -2.12
N HIS A 250 8.48 -19.55 -2.67
CA HIS A 250 9.73 -19.74 -1.95
C HIS A 250 10.36 -18.41 -1.55
N GLU A 251 10.39 -17.44 -2.45
CA GLU A 251 10.91 -16.11 -2.17
C GLU A 251 10.05 -15.38 -1.12
N ALA A 252 8.72 -15.49 -1.19
CA ALA A 252 7.82 -14.92 -0.19
C ALA A 252 8.07 -15.51 1.21
N LEU A 253 8.22 -16.83 1.31
CA LEU A 253 8.60 -17.51 2.56
C LEU A 253 9.96 -17.03 3.07
N ARG A 254 10.95 -16.91 2.17
CA ARG A 254 12.30 -16.45 2.51
C ARG A 254 12.30 -15.01 3.03
N LEU A 255 11.56 -14.11 2.38
CA LEU A 255 11.43 -12.72 2.81
C LEU A 255 10.66 -12.63 4.13
N ARG A 256 9.60 -13.42 4.32
CA ARG A 256 8.75 -13.33 5.52
C ARG A 256 9.36 -13.97 6.76
N TYR A 257 9.93 -15.17 6.63
CA TYR A 257 10.37 -16.00 7.76
C TYR A 257 11.89 -16.27 7.75
N GLY A 258 12.63 -15.72 6.79
CA GLY A 258 14.04 -16.06 6.59
C GLY A 258 14.23 -17.46 6.00
N ASN A 259 15.42 -18.04 6.20
CA ASN A 259 15.77 -19.35 5.67
C ASN A 259 15.02 -20.47 6.43
N SER A 260 13.76 -20.70 6.07
CA SER A 260 12.95 -21.79 6.59
C SER A 260 13.27 -23.08 5.84
N ARG A 261 13.92 -24.03 6.49
CA ARG A 261 14.10 -25.40 5.96
C ARG A 261 12.87 -26.22 6.32
N SER A 262 12.01 -26.56 5.34
CA SER A 262 11.12 -27.71 5.52
C SER A 262 11.91 -28.98 5.21
N VAL A 263 11.72 -29.99 6.05
CA VAL A 263 12.39 -31.29 5.97
C VAL A 263 11.43 -32.37 5.46
N ILE A 264 10.14 -32.08 5.31
CA ILE A 264 9.11 -33.08 5.01
C ILE A 264 8.12 -32.56 3.95
N PRO A 265 8.18 -33.06 2.71
CA PRO A 265 7.19 -32.72 1.69
C PRO A 265 5.79 -33.19 2.11
N THR A 266 4.79 -32.31 2.00
CA THR A 266 3.40 -32.73 2.17
C THR A 266 2.99 -33.63 1.00
N GLN A 267 2.38 -34.78 1.28
CA GLN A 267 1.86 -35.65 0.23
C GLN A 267 0.66 -34.99 -0.47
N GLY A 268 0.80 -34.69 -1.77
CA GLY A 268 -0.24 -34.68 -2.82
C GLY A 268 -1.55 -33.88 -2.64
N LYS A 269 -1.75 -33.14 -1.55
CA LYS A 269 -2.99 -32.41 -1.27
C LYS A 269 -3.01 -31.06 -1.99
N ARG A 270 -4.20 -30.64 -2.45
CA ARG A 270 -4.39 -29.34 -3.12
C ARG A 270 -4.30 -28.19 -2.13
N PHE A 271 -3.96 -26.99 -2.61
CA PHE A 271 -3.83 -25.80 -1.77
C PHE A 271 -5.11 -25.54 -0.95
N ILE A 272 -6.27 -25.49 -1.61
CA ILE A 272 -7.55 -25.17 -0.98
C ILE A 272 -8.00 -26.26 0.02
N GLU A 273 -7.52 -27.49 -0.10
CA GLU A 273 -7.80 -28.55 0.88
C GLU A 273 -7.01 -28.35 2.17
N LEU A 274 -5.78 -27.86 2.07
CA LEU A 274 -4.90 -27.58 3.21
C LEU A 274 -5.21 -26.21 3.86
N PHE A 275 -5.62 -25.24 3.05
CA PHE A 275 -5.93 -23.87 3.44
C PHE A 275 -7.32 -23.49 2.94
N PRO A 276 -8.38 -24.08 3.52
CA PRO A 276 -9.74 -23.83 3.06
C PRO A 276 -10.15 -22.37 3.31
N PRO A 277 -10.88 -21.74 2.37
CA PRO A 277 -11.47 -20.44 2.60
C PRO A 277 -12.40 -20.46 3.83
N SER A 278 -12.49 -19.32 4.53
CA SER A 278 -13.47 -19.17 5.61
C SER A 278 -14.89 -19.39 5.07
N LYS A 279 -15.67 -20.23 5.76
CA LYS A 279 -17.04 -20.61 5.37
C LYS A 279 -17.98 -19.42 5.18
N PHE A 280 -17.66 -18.26 5.74
CA PHE A 280 -18.48 -17.05 5.72
C PHE A 280 -17.96 -15.95 4.78
N SER A 281 -16.82 -16.16 4.12
CA SER A 281 -16.23 -15.16 3.23
C SER A 281 -16.64 -15.40 1.78
N THR A 282 -17.53 -14.55 1.26
CA THR A 282 -17.98 -14.60 -0.14
C THR A 282 -17.01 -13.94 -1.11
N LYS A 283 -16.04 -13.14 -0.61
CA LYS A 283 -15.02 -12.45 -1.40
C LYS A 283 -13.69 -12.41 -0.67
N VAL A 284 -12.64 -12.85 -1.35
CA VAL A 284 -11.26 -12.79 -0.85
C VAL A 284 -10.65 -11.45 -1.20
N THR A 285 -10.23 -10.70 -0.18
CA THR A 285 -9.49 -9.45 -0.34
C THR A 285 -8.01 -9.67 -0.12
N ARG A 286 -7.18 -9.02 -0.95
CA ARG A 286 -5.74 -8.93 -0.75
C ARG A 286 -5.44 -7.78 0.20
N GLU A 287 -5.13 -8.14 1.43
CA GLU A 287 -4.71 -7.20 2.47
C GLU A 287 -3.20 -7.34 2.66
N VAL A 288 -2.57 -6.33 3.27
CA VAL A 288 -1.11 -6.21 3.33
C VAL A 288 -0.64 -6.33 4.78
N GLY A 289 0.33 -7.21 5.01
CA GLY A 289 0.94 -7.43 6.32
C GLY A 289 0.27 -8.55 7.13
N ALA A 290 0.96 -9.00 8.19
CA ALA A 290 0.33 -9.87 9.18
C ALA A 290 -0.86 -9.12 9.81
N ASN A 291 -1.98 -9.79 10.06
CA ASN A 291 -3.13 -9.27 10.81
C ASN A 291 -3.87 -8.00 10.31
N SER A 292 -3.67 -7.57 9.06
CA SER A 292 -4.41 -6.42 8.46
C SER A 292 -5.95 -6.53 8.47
N GLY A 293 -6.49 -7.70 8.85
CA GLY A 293 -7.92 -7.98 8.98
C GLY A 293 -8.45 -7.96 10.42
N LEU A 294 -7.64 -7.58 11.43
CA LEU A 294 -8.11 -7.34 12.80
C LEU A 294 -8.46 -5.86 13.00
N MET A 295 -9.49 -5.39 12.31
CA MET A 295 -10.28 -4.21 12.72
C MET A 295 -11.73 -4.63 12.88
#